data_AF-A0A0F4JVU4-F1
#
_entry.id   AF-A0A0F4JVU4-F1
#
_cell.length_a   1.000
_cell.length_b   1.000
_cell.length_c   1.000
_cell.angle_alpha   90.00
_cell.angle_beta   90.00
_cell.angle_gamma   90.00
#
_symmetry.space_group_name_H-M   'P 1'
#
loop_
_entity.id
_entity.type
_entity.pdbx_description
1 polymer ?
#
loop_
_entity_poly.entity_id
_entity_poly.type
_entity_poly.pdbx_seq_one_letter_code
_entity_poly.pdbx_strand_id
1 'polypeptide(L)'
;MRRTFDPPPSNAAYRALPGVATYPTPPPGCYWASEVCWWAIRPGPVVLRVRRIGHEHNSHHFIRAAIVDLCLGEDEPILEEVGLPSVSLSRDVEHMTEWTAVEISRNGRRRPWRAAEIEDGPFAALAGCLEWEAADADE
;
A
#
# COMPACT_ATOMS: atom_id res chain seq x y z
N MET A 1 11.54 -11.49 2.75
CA MET A 1 12.42 -10.84 1.75
C MET A 1 11.77 -9.53 1.29
N ARG A 2 12.35 -8.37 1.64
CA ARG A 2 11.88 -7.05 1.15
C ARG A 2 12.13 -6.94 -0.35
N ARG A 3 11.14 -6.49 -1.11
CA ARG A 3 11.31 -6.12 -2.53
C ARG A 3 11.01 -4.62 -2.64
N THR A 4 12.08 -3.85 -2.77
CA THR A 4 12.01 -2.42 -3.07
C THR A 4 11.65 -2.26 -4.54
N PHE A 5 10.53 -1.60 -4.82
CA PHE A 5 10.09 -1.31 -6.18
C PHE A 5 10.36 0.17 -6.46
N ASP A 6 11.59 0.50 -6.82
CA ASP A 6 11.98 1.87 -7.09
C ASP A 6 11.09 2.46 -8.21
N PRO A 7 10.38 3.56 -7.96
CA PRO A 7 9.65 4.25 -9.02
C PRO A 7 10.66 4.85 -10.01
N PRO A 8 10.35 4.89 -11.32
CA PRO A 8 11.21 5.57 -12.26
C PRO A 8 11.27 7.08 -11.92
N PRO A 9 12.40 7.76 -12.17
CA PRO A 9 12.50 9.19 -11.96
C PRO A 9 11.46 9.93 -12.81
N SER A 10 10.78 10.92 -12.22
CA SER A 10 9.63 11.66 -12.78
C SER A 10 9.81 12.19 -14.20
N ASN A 11 11.05 12.49 -14.59
CA ASN A 11 11.39 13.02 -15.91
C ASN A 11 11.46 11.94 -17.02
N ALA A 12 11.56 10.65 -16.67
CA ALA A 12 11.62 9.55 -17.64
C ALA A 12 10.22 9.14 -18.13
N ALA A 13 9.17 9.37 -17.34
CA ALA A 13 7.82 8.90 -17.65
C ALA A 13 7.17 9.63 -18.84
N TYR A 14 7.56 10.89 -19.07
CA TYR A 14 7.01 11.73 -20.15
C TYR A 14 7.58 11.46 -21.54
N ARG A 15 8.62 10.61 -21.67
CA ARG A 15 9.32 10.33 -22.94
C ARG A 15 9.46 8.83 -23.23
N ALA A 16 8.46 8.02 -22.88
CA ALA A 16 8.46 6.63 -23.32
C ALA A 16 8.40 6.60 -24.87
N LEU A 17 9.42 6.00 -25.49
CA LEU A 17 9.40 5.70 -26.92
C LEU A 17 8.25 4.73 -27.21
N PRO A 18 7.62 4.76 -28.40
CA PRO A 18 6.61 3.79 -28.77
C PRO A 18 7.11 2.35 -28.54
N GLY A 19 6.40 1.59 -27.70
CA GLY A 19 6.77 0.20 -27.38
C GLY A 19 7.65 0.01 -26.13
N VAL A 20 8.04 1.07 -25.42
CA VAL A 20 8.76 0.98 -24.14
C VAL A 20 7.76 1.19 -23.00
N ALA A 21 7.66 0.23 -22.08
CA ALA A 21 6.86 0.37 -20.87
C ALA A 21 7.48 1.46 -19.98
N THR A 22 6.70 2.51 -19.70
CA THR A 22 7.08 3.67 -18.87
C THR A 22 7.40 3.30 -17.42
N TYR A 23 6.85 2.17 -16.95
CA TYR A 23 6.97 1.68 -15.57
C TYR A 23 7.45 0.23 -15.58
N PRO A 24 8.16 -0.22 -14.52
CA PRO A 24 8.45 -1.65 -14.34
C PRO A 24 7.15 -2.45 -14.21
N THR A 25 7.23 -3.77 -14.37
CA THR A 25 6.06 -4.63 -14.12
C THR A 25 5.63 -4.48 -12.66
N PRO A 26 4.37 -4.12 -12.36
CA PRO A 26 3.93 -3.95 -10.98
C PRO A 26 3.92 -5.29 -10.23
N PRO A 27 4.05 -5.27 -8.90
CA PRO A 27 3.81 -6.46 -8.08
C PRO A 27 2.41 -7.04 -8.34
N PRO A 28 2.22 -8.36 -8.14
CA PRO A 28 0.89 -8.97 -8.19
C PRO A 28 -0.08 -8.24 -7.25
N GLY A 29 -1.25 -7.89 -7.76
CA GLY A 29 -2.24 -7.13 -6.98
C GLY A 29 -1.99 -5.63 -6.92
N CYS A 30 -1.05 -5.08 -7.69
CA CYS A 30 -0.84 -3.64 -7.82
C CYS A 30 -0.90 -3.17 -9.29
N TYR A 31 -0.97 -1.85 -9.49
CA TYR A 31 -0.89 -1.20 -10.79
C TYR A 31 -0.17 0.14 -10.68
N TRP A 32 0.56 0.55 -11.72
CA TRP A 32 1.20 1.86 -11.76
C TRP A 32 0.25 2.94 -12.27
N ALA A 33 0.22 4.09 -11.59
CA ALA A 33 -0.43 5.29 -12.08
C ALA A 33 0.25 6.54 -11.52
N SER A 34 0.63 7.46 -12.41
CA SER A 34 1.25 8.75 -12.07
C SER A 34 2.35 8.63 -11.02
N GLU A 35 3.32 7.75 -11.28
CA GLU A 35 4.53 7.54 -10.45
C GLU A 35 4.30 6.80 -9.11
N VAL A 36 3.05 6.46 -8.78
CA VAL A 36 2.70 5.67 -7.58
C VAL A 36 2.31 4.24 -7.97
N CYS A 37 2.80 3.28 -7.20
CA CYS A 37 2.33 1.90 -7.26
C CYS A 37 1.07 1.78 -6.41
N TRP A 38 -0.09 1.59 -7.03
CA TRP A 38 -1.37 1.53 -6.33
C TRP A 38 -1.77 0.10 -6.05
N TRP A 39 -2.26 -0.14 -4.83
CA TRP A 39 -2.79 -1.44 -4.47
C TRP A 39 -4.18 -1.66 -5.07
N ALA A 40 -4.39 -2.79 -5.74
CA ALA A 40 -5.70 -3.24 -6.18
C ALA A 40 -6.47 -3.83 -4.99
N ILE A 41 -7.08 -2.95 -4.19
CA ILE A 41 -7.76 -3.25 -2.92
C ILE A 41 -8.66 -4.49 -3.04
N ARG A 42 -8.49 -5.42 -2.10
CA ARG A 42 -9.34 -6.59 -1.90
C ARG A 42 -9.85 -6.62 -0.46
N PRO A 43 -11.05 -7.17 -0.19
CA PRO A 43 -11.50 -7.39 1.17
C PRO A 43 -10.65 -8.46 1.87
N GLY A 44 -10.48 -8.33 3.17
CA GLY A 44 -9.77 -9.28 4.03
C GLY A 44 -8.72 -8.61 4.92
N PRO A 45 -8.07 -9.40 5.78
CA PRO A 45 -7.06 -8.93 6.70
C PRO A 45 -5.75 -8.64 5.96
N VAL A 46 -5.08 -7.56 6.37
CA VAL A 46 -3.73 -7.19 5.94
C VAL A 46 -2.97 -6.59 7.12
N VAL A 47 -1.64 -6.51 7.03
CA VAL A 47 -0.84 -5.68 7.94
C VAL A 47 -0.27 -4.52 7.14
N LEU A 48 -0.37 -3.31 7.66
CA LEU A 48 0.16 -2.12 7.00
C LEU A 48 0.82 -1.16 7.98
N ARG A 49 1.70 -0.31 7.48
CA ARG A 49 2.14 0.91 8.17
C ARG A 49 2.12 2.09 7.23
N VAL A 50 1.62 3.23 7.68
CA VAL A 50 1.55 4.47 6.90
C VAL A 50 2.91 5.16 6.94
N ARG A 51 3.47 5.42 5.75
CA ARG A 51 4.70 6.22 5.60
C ARG A 51 4.41 7.69 5.42
N ARG A 52 3.38 8.02 4.63
CA ARG A 52 2.96 9.39 4.39
C ARG A 52 1.53 9.47 3.87
N ILE A 53 0.93 10.64 4.03
CA ILE A 53 -0.31 11.03 3.36
C ILE A 53 0.01 12.08 2.31
N GLY A 54 -0.41 11.86 1.07
CA GLY A 54 -0.12 12.74 -0.07
C GLY A 54 -1.35 13.06 -0.91
N HIS A 55 -1.27 14.14 -1.70
CA HIS A 55 -2.24 14.43 -2.75
C HIS A 55 -1.76 13.80 -4.06
N GLU A 56 -2.28 12.62 -4.38
CA GLU A 56 -1.75 11.73 -5.40
C GLU A 56 -2.73 11.55 -6.55
N HIS A 57 -2.22 11.39 -7.76
CA HIS A 57 -3.05 11.17 -8.95
C HIS A 57 -3.16 9.67 -9.25
N ASN A 58 -4.37 9.11 -9.25
CA ASN A 58 -4.57 7.66 -9.44
C ASN A 58 -5.02 7.29 -10.88
N SER A 59 -4.58 8.06 -11.88
CA SER A 59 -5.04 8.06 -13.28
C SER A 59 -6.46 8.58 -13.55
N HIS A 60 -7.32 8.72 -12.53
CA HIS A 60 -8.69 9.23 -12.73
C HIS A 60 -8.89 10.64 -12.17
N HIS A 61 -8.32 10.91 -11.00
CA HIS A 61 -8.39 12.20 -10.32
C HIS A 61 -7.32 12.25 -9.22
N PHE A 62 -7.11 13.43 -8.65
CA PHE A 62 -6.30 13.58 -7.45
C PHE A 62 -7.09 13.16 -6.21
N ILE A 63 -6.44 12.40 -5.33
CA ILE A 63 -7.00 11.95 -4.04
C ILE A 63 -6.00 12.18 -2.91
N ARG A 64 -6.51 12.41 -1.70
CA ARG A 64 -5.69 12.31 -0.50
C ARG A 64 -5.48 10.83 -0.17
N ALA A 65 -4.33 10.30 -0.57
CA ALA A 65 -3.99 8.88 -0.46
C ALA A 65 -2.97 8.65 0.66
N ALA A 66 -3.15 7.56 1.38
CA ALA A 66 -2.11 6.99 2.22
C ALA A 66 -1.14 6.19 1.35
N ILE A 67 0.15 6.45 1.53
CA ILE A 67 1.24 5.61 1.02
C ILE A 67 1.71 4.76 2.18
N VAL A 68 1.64 3.44 1.99
CA VAL A 68 1.84 2.45 3.04
C VAL A 68 2.88 1.43 2.61
N ASP A 69 3.55 0.82 3.58
CA ASP A 69 4.10 -0.51 3.37
C ASP A 69 2.99 -1.52 3.70
N LEU A 70 2.83 -2.57 2.90
CA LEU A 70 1.71 -3.49 2.96
C LEU A 70 2.19 -4.94 2.95
N CYS A 71 1.73 -5.73 3.91
CA CYS A 71 1.95 -7.17 4.01
C CYS A 71 0.59 -7.89 3.92
N LEU A 72 0.47 -8.82 2.97
CA LEU A 72 -0.79 -9.53 2.69
C LEU A 72 -0.88 -10.89 3.42
N GLY A 73 0.19 -11.30 4.10
CA GLY A 73 0.29 -12.56 4.82
C GLY A 73 1.75 -12.90 5.14
N GLU A 74 1.98 -13.89 5.99
CA GLU A 74 3.32 -14.28 6.49
C GLU A 74 4.30 -14.68 5.36
N ASP A 75 3.80 -15.40 4.35
CA ASP A 75 4.61 -15.85 3.21
C ASP A 75 4.65 -14.85 2.04
N GLU A 76 3.88 -13.76 2.11
CA GLU A 76 3.79 -12.76 1.05
C GLU A 76 4.91 -11.71 1.21
N PRO A 77 5.50 -11.23 0.10
CA PRO A 77 6.48 -10.16 0.19
C PRO A 77 5.81 -8.87 0.69
N ILE A 78 6.55 -8.12 1.50
CA ILE A 78 6.17 -6.75 1.85
C ILE A 78 6.20 -5.90 0.57
N LEU A 79 5.07 -5.27 0.29
CA LEU A 79 4.90 -4.29 -0.78
C LEU A 79 5.20 -2.91 -0.21
N GLU A 80 6.38 -2.39 -0.49
CA GLU A 80 6.82 -1.10 0.03
C GLU A 80 6.23 0.07 -0.76
N GLU A 81 5.91 1.16 -0.06
CA GLU A 81 5.45 2.45 -0.62
C GLU A 81 4.27 2.37 -1.61
N VAL A 82 3.29 1.50 -1.33
CA VAL A 82 2.08 1.37 -2.15
C VAL A 82 1.00 2.38 -1.75
N GLY A 83 0.36 2.98 -2.74
CA GLY A 83 -0.77 3.90 -2.54
C GLY A 83 -2.09 3.18 -2.37
N LEU A 84 -2.92 3.65 -1.42
CA LEU A 84 -4.30 3.20 -1.25
C LEU A 84 -5.25 4.02 -2.16
N PRO A 85 -5.89 3.43 -3.18
CA PRO A 85 -6.74 4.17 -4.13
C PRO A 85 -8.14 4.48 -3.57
N SER A 86 -8.24 4.89 -2.30
CA SER A 86 -9.48 5.28 -1.65
C SER A 86 -9.25 6.30 -0.55
N VAL A 87 -9.94 7.45 -0.64
CA VAL A 87 -9.88 8.52 0.38
C VAL A 87 -10.41 8.05 1.73
N SER A 88 -11.51 7.29 1.74
CA SER A 88 -12.10 6.79 3.00
C SER A 88 -11.16 5.80 3.69
N LEU A 89 -10.61 4.85 2.93
CA LEU A 89 -9.64 3.91 3.46
C LEU A 89 -8.39 4.62 3.98
N SER A 90 -7.87 5.57 3.20
CA SER A 90 -6.69 6.37 3.59
C SER A 90 -6.92 7.15 4.87
N ARG A 91 -8.12 7.71 5.07
CA ARG A 91 -8.50 8.37 6.32
C ARG A 91 -8.58 7.40 7.49
N ASP A 92 -9.17 6.23 7.28
CA ASP A 92 -9.36 5.25 8.35
C ASP A 92 -8.00 4.74 8.88
N VAL A 93 -6.95 4.71 8.05
CA VAL A 93 -5.63 4.22 8.44
C VAL A 93 -4.59 5.31 8.69
N GLU A 94 -4.90 6.60 8.48
CA GLU A 94 -3.88 7.67 8.39
C GLU A 94 -2.98 7.83 9.62
N HIS A 95 -3.43 7.34 10.77
CA HIS A 95 -2.74 7.42 12.06
C HIS A 95 -1.88 6.18 12.36
N MET A 96 -2.00 5.11 11.56
CA MET A 96 -1.33 3.82 11.76
C MET A 96 0.10 3.87 11.22
N THR A 97 1.00 4.57 11.91
CA THR A 97 2.42 4.72 11.50
C THR A 97 3.29 3.53 11.89
N GLU A 98 2.81 2.72 12.82
CA GLU A 98 3.37 1.44 13.25
C GLU A 98 2.78 0.30 12.41
N TRP A 99 3.38 -0.89 12.45
CA TRP A 99 2.77 -2.04 11.75
C TRP A 99 1.47 -2.41 12.45
N THR A 100 0.35 -2.27 11.75
CA THR A 100 -0.99 -2.48 12.30
C THR A 100 -1.76 -3.48 11.44
N ALA A 101 -2.34 -4.47 12.09
CA ALA A 101 -3.25 -5.41 11.45
C ALA A 101 -4.62 -4.76 11.24
N VAL A 102 -5.17 -4.85 10.03
CA VAL A 102 -6.45 -4.24 9.68
C VAL A 102 -7.31 -5.16 8.82
N GLU A 103 -8.61 -5.18 9.11
CA GLU A 103 -9.62 -5.81 8.27
C GLU A 103 -10.10 -4.80 7.22
N ILE A 104 -9.83 -5.09 5.95
CA ILE A 104 -10.29 -4.28 4.83
C ILE A 104 -11.66 -4.78 4.38
N SER A 105 -12.65 -3.90 4.37
CA SER A 105 -14.02 -4.27 4.01
C SER A 105 -14.67 -3.29 3.05
N ARG A 106 -15.65 -3.81 2.29
CA ARG A 106 -16.53 -3.01 1.45
C ARG A 106 -17.93 -3.60 1.44
N ASN A 107 -18.86 -2.92 2.11
CA ASN A 107 -20.25 -3.36 2.23
C ASN A 107 -21.08 -3.07 0.97
N GLY A 108 -20.66 -3.63 -0.17
CA GLY A 108 -21.32 -3.51 -1.47
C GLY A 108 -20.62 -2.56 -2.44
N ARG A 109 -20.91 -2.73 -3.74
CA ARG A 109 -20.16 -2.11 -4.84
C ARG A 109 -20.13 -0.58 -4.85
N ARG A 110 -21.12 0.10 -4.25
CA ARG A 110 -21.18 1.57 -4.20
C ARG A 110 -20.78 2.16 -2.84
N ARG A 111 -20.39 1.32 -1.88
CA ARG A 111 -19.95 1.79 -0.57
C ARG A 111 -18.44 2.10 -0.57
N PRO A 112 -18.01 3.04 0.29
CA PRO A 112 -16.59 3.31 0.49
C PRO A 112 -15.88 2.06 1.04
N TRP A 113 -14.60 1.95 0.73
CA TRP A 113 -13.70 1.03 1.41
C TRP A 113 -13.46 1.52 2.84
N ARG A 114 -13.34 0.56 3.76
CA ARG A 114 -13.13 0.79 5.19
C ARG A 114 -12.02 -0.10 5.70
N ALA A 115 -11.31 0.40 6.71
CA ALA A 115 -10.39 -0.38 7.54
C ALA A 115 -10.90 -0.37 8.98
N ALA A 116 -10.75 -1.48 9.67
CA ALA A 116 -10.89 -1.59 11.10
C ALA A 116 -9.68 -2.34 11.65
N GLU A 117 -9.13 -1.87 12.77
CA GLU A 117 -8.00 -2.55 13.42
C GLU A 117 -8.39 -3.95 13.89
N ILE A 118 -7.44 -4.88 13.81
CA ILE A 118 -7.55 -6.24 14.32
C ILE A 118 -6.61 -6.33 15.54
N GLU A 119 -7.19 -6.44 16.73
CA GLU A 119 -6.44 -6.45 17.99
C GLU A 119 -5.85 -7.83 18.32
N ASP A 120 -6.40 -8.92 17.75
CA ASP A 120 -5.99 -10.30 18.06
C ASP A 120 -5.95 -11.24 16.83
N GLY A 121 -5.31 -12.40 17.02
CA GLY A 121 -5.20 -13.42 15.97
C GLY A 121 -3.93 -13.31 15.09
N PRO A 122 -3.88 -14.06 13.98
CA PRO A 122 -2.63 -14.28 13.23
C PRO A 122 -2.07 -13.01 12.59
N PHE A 123 -2.93 -12.10 12.12
CA PHE A 123 -2.46 -10.84 11.53
C PHE A 123 -1.97 -9.86 12.59
N ALA A 124 -2.60 -9.80 13.76
CA ALA A 124 -2.11 -9.00 14.89
C ALA A 124 -0.74 -9.51 15.37
N ALA A 125 -0.56 -10.84 15.46
CA ALA A 125 0.73 -11.45 15.77
C ALA A 125 1.80 -11.11 14.71
N LEU A 126 1.44 -11.20 13.42
CA LEU A 126 2.33 -10.83 12.32
C LEU A 126 2.76 -9.35 12.39
N ALA A 127 1.84 -8.45 12.73
CA ALA A 127 2.17 -7.04 12.94
C ALA A 127 3.22 -6.85 14.03
N GLY A 128 3.08 -7.55 15.16
CA GLY A 128 4.08 -7.56 16.24
C GLY A 128 5.44 -8.15 15.82
N CYS A 129 5.47 -9.14 14.92
CA CYS A 129 6.73 -9.66 14.37
C CYS A 129 7.43 -8.63 13.48
N LEU A 130 6.68 -7.92 12.63
CA LEU A 130 7.22 -6.91 11.71
C LEU A 130 7.75 -5.67 12.43
N GLU A 131 7.17 -5.31 13.58
CA GLU A 131 7.72 -4.31 14.51
C GLU A 131 9.14 -4.67 14.95
N TRP A 132 9.34 -5.93 15.37
CA TRP A 132 10.62 -6.40 15.90
C TRP A 132 11.71 -6.43 14.82
N GLU A 133 11.38 -6.90 13.61
CA GLU A 133 12.31 -6.86 12.47
C GLU A 133 12.69 -5.44 12.03
N ALA A 134 11.80 -4.46 12.24
CA ALA A 134 12.12 -3.07 11.93
C ALA A 134 13.11 -2.48 12.96
N ALA A 135 12.99 -2.85 14.23
CA ALA A 135 13.90 -2.38 15.29
C ALA A 135 15.32 -2.93 15.12
N ASP A 136 15.46 -4.20 14.74
CA ASP A 136 16.76 -4.85 14.54
C ASP A 136 17.49 -4.38 13.26
N ALA A 137 16.79 -3.74 12.32
CA ALA A 137 17.38 -3.26 11.07
C ALA A 137 18.03 -1.87 11.17
N ASP A 138 17.80 -1.16 12.28
CA ASP A 138 18.31 0.20 12.56
C ASP A 138 19.54 0.21 13.49
N GLU A 139 20.08 -0.96 13.87
CA GLU A 139 21.32 -1.16 14.67
C GLU A 139 22.53 -1.59 13.80
#